data_AF-A0A562D8P6-F1
#
_entry.id   AF-A0A562D8P6-F1
#
_cell.length_a   1.000
_cell.length_b   1.000
_cell.length_c   1.000
_cell.angle_alpha   90.00
_cell.angle_beta   90.00
_cell.angle_gamma   90.00
#
_symmetry.space_group_name_H-M   'P 1'
#
loop_
_entity.id
_entity.type
_entity.pdbx_description
1 polymer ?
#
loop_
_entity_poly.entity_id
_entity_poly.type
_entity_poly.pdbx_seq_one_letter_code
_entity_poly.pdbx_strand_id
1 'polypeptide(L)'
;MTARTELVDLVWNVETPSLGVLTLRDAEAIADAILAAGYRKPRVVTTAMELEAVPRGVVLRSKAGTIAARFDAVNGVVFGDDRPFPWGIVDLPAVVLYDPTEA
;
A
#
# COMPACT_ATOMS: atom_id res chain seq x y z
N MET A 1 -7.58 -2.26 -15.38
CA MET A 1 -8.58 -2.80 -14.43
C MET A 1 -8.85 -1.75 -13.38
N THR A 2 -10.10 -1.47 -13.03
CA THR A 2 -10.42 -0.44 -12.01
C THR A 2 -10.32 -1.03 -10.60
N ALA A 3 -10.10 -0.20 -9.57
CA ALA A 3 -10.08 -0.64 -8.18
C ALA A 3 -11.39 -1.34 -7.77
N ARG A 4 -12.54 -0.86 -8.28
CA ARG A 4 -13.84 -1.51 -8.09
C ARG A 4 -13.86 -2.91 -8.69
N THR A 5 -13.45 -3.06 -9.95
CA THR A 5 -13.45 -4.36 -10.65
C THR A 5 -12.54 -5.37 -9.95
N GLU A 6 -11.36 -4.94 -9.51
CA GLU A 6 -10.44 -5.78 -8.74
C GLU A 6 -11.06 -6.23 -7.41
N LEU A 7 -11.74 -5.33 -6.69
CA LEU A 7 -12.43 -5.67 -5.44
C LEU A 7 -13.60 -6.63 -5.66
N VAL A 8 -14.39 -6.45 -6.72
CA VAL A 8 -15.48 -7.37 -7.07
C VAL A 8 -14.93 -8.77 -7.34
N ASP A 9 -13.85 -8.87 -8.13
CA ASP A 9 -13.21 -10.15 -8.42
C ASP A 9 -12.62 -10.79 -7.15
N LEU A 10 -11.96 -10.00 -6.29
CA LEU A 10 -11.44 -10.49 -5.02
C LEU A 10 -12.55 -11.05 -4.12
N VAL A 11 -13.65 -10.30 -3.93
CA VAL A 11 -14.78 -10.70 -3.09
C VAL A 11 -15.47 -11.95 -3.65
N TRP A 12 -15.61 -12.01 -4.98
CA TRP A 12 -16.19 -13.16 -5.67
C TRP A 12 -15.34 -14.43 -5.52
N ASN A 13 -14.01 -14.29 -5.52
CA ASN A 13 -13.06 -15.40 -5.47
C ASN A 13 -12.58 -15.77 -4.06
N VAL A 14 -13.11 -15.16 -2.99
CA VAL A 14 -12.86 -15.65 -1.63
C VAL A 14 -13.44 -17.06 -1.54
N GLU A 15 -12.59 -18.08 -1.39
CA GLU A 15 -13.01 -19.45 -1.14
C GLU A 15 -13.92 -19.46 0.10
N THR A 16 -15.23 -19.50 -0.08
CA THR A 16 -16.17 -19.63 1.03
C THR A 16 -16.36 -21.12 1.33
N PRO A 17 -15.95 -21.63 2.51
CA PRO A 17 -16.49 -22.88 3.01
C PRO A 17 -17.91 -22.57 3.47
N SER A 18 -18.88 -22.96 2.63
CA SER A 18 -20.28 -23.22 2.99
C SER A 18 -20.94 -22.25 3.99
N LEU A 19 -21.70 -21.27 3.48
CA LEU A 19 -23.10 -20.95 3.85
C LEU A 19 -23.48 -19.61 3.23
N GLY A 20 -24.32 -19.66 2.19
CA GLY A 20 -24.81 -18.50 1.45
C GLY A 20 -24.08 -18.31 0.14
N VAL A 21 -24.76 -18.54 -0.98
CA VAL A 21 -24.21 -18.27 -2.32
C VAL A 21 -24.09 -16.75 -2.44
N LEU A 22 -22.87 -16.21 -2.32
CA LEU A 22 -22.59 -14.84 -2.73
C LEU A 22 -23.06 -14.66 -4.17
N THR A 23 -23.93 -13.69 -4.43
CA THR A 23 -24.28 -13.31 -5.80
C THR A 23 -23.31 -12.26 -6.32
N LEU A 24 -23.22 -12.11 -7.64
CA LEU A 24 -22.40 -11.05 -8.24
C LEU A 24 -22.82 -9.66 -7.75
N ARG A 25 -24.13 -9.46 -7.53
CA ARG A 25 -24.66 -8.20 -6.98
C ARG A 25 -24.18 -7.94 -5.55
N ASP A 26 -24.05 -8.98 -4.74
CA ASP A 26 -23.50 -8.86 -3.39
C ASP A 26 -22.03 -8.47 -3.43
N ALA A 27 -21.24 -9.09 -4.32
CA ALA A 27 -19.84 -8.73 -4.52
C ALA A 27 -19.65 -7.28 -4.98
N GLU A 28 -20.51 -6.80 -5.89
CA GLU A 28 -20.57 -5.39 -6.30
C GLU A 28 -20.89 -4.45 -5.14
N ALA A 29 -21.92 -4.77 -4.35
CA ALA A 29 -22.32 -3.96 -3.21
C ALA A 29 -21.22 -3.89 -2.13
N ILE A 30 -20.53 -5.01 -1.87
CA ILE A 30 -19.40 -5.06 -0.93
C ILE A 30 -18.23 -4.22 -1.44
N ALA A 31 -17.87 -4.34 -2.73
CA ALA A 31 -16.79 -3.54 -3.32
C ALA A 31 -17.07 -2.04 -3.22
N ASP A 32 -18.32 -1.62 -3.49
CA ASP A 32 -18.74 -0.23 -3.37
C ASP A 32 -18.70 0.25 -1.90
N ALA A 33 -19.11 -0.60 -0.94
CA ALA A 33 -19.02 -0.29 0.48
C ALA A 33 -17.56 -0.14 0.98
N ILE A 34 -16.65 -0.98 0.52
CA ILE A 34 -15.20 -0.90 0.83
C ILE A 34 -14.62 0.42 0.32
N LEU A 35 -14.94 0.81 -0.92
CA LEU A 35 -14.47 2.06 -1.50
C LEU A 35 -15.07 3.29 -0.81
N ALA A 36 -16.35 3.23 -0.44
CA ALA A 36 -17.05 4.28 0.30
C ALA A 36 -16.51 4.45 1.73
N ALA A 37 -16.02 3.38 2.36
CA ALA A 37 -15.31 3.44 3.63
C ALA A 37 -13.90 4.07 3.51
N GLY A 38 -13.48 4.47 2.31
CA GLY A 38 -12.19 5.11 2.07
C GLY A 38 -11.03 4.13 1.92
N TYR A 39 -11.28 2.81 1.85
CA TYR A 39 -10.22 1.85 1.63
C TYR A 39 -9.57 2.07 0.26
N ARG A 40 -8.24 2.01 0.24
CA ARG A 40 -7.42 2.07 -0.96
C ARG A 40 -6.40 0.95 -0.89
N LYS A 41 -6.11 0.34 -2.04
CA LYS A 41 -5.04 -0.64 -2.16
C LYS A 41 -3.71 0.03 -1.78
N PRO A 42 -2.95 -0.51 -0.81
CA PRO A 42 -1.67 0.08 -0.44
C PRO A 42 -0.72 0.14 -1.65
N ARG A 43 -0.07 1.28 -1.85
CA ARG A 43 0.99 1.43 -2.86
C ARG A 43 2.22 0.62 -2.44
N VAL A 44 2.73 -0.19 -3.34
CA VAL A 44 3.94 -0.99 -3.13
C VAL A 44 5.03 -0.49 -4.09
N VAL A 45 6.18 -0.13 -3.53
CA VAL A 45 7.41 0.20 -4.25
C VAL A 45 8.18 -1.10 -4.44
N THR A 46 8.47 -1.45 -5.68
CA THR A 46 9.10 -2.74 -6.04
C THR A 46 10.44 -2.57 -6.73
N THR A 47 10.74 -1.39 -7.27
CA THR A 47 12.00 -1.10 -7.97
C THR A 47 12.78 0.06 -7.35
N ALA A 48 14.09 0.08 -7.58
CA ALA A 48 14.94 1.19 -7.15
C ALA A 48 14.51 2.52 -7.77
N MET A 49 14.11 2.52 -9.04
CA MET A 49 13.62 3.72 -9.73
C MET A 49 12.31 4.25 -9.10
N GLU A 50 11.39 3.37 -8.73
CA GLU A 50 10.17 3.76 -8.01
C GLU A 50 10.51 4.32 -6.62
N LEU A 51 11.51 3.75 -5.95
CA LEU A 51 11.98 4.18 -4.63
C LEU A 51 12.63 5.57 -4.70
N GLU A 52 13.43 5.85 -5.72
CA GLU A 52 14.05 7.16 -5.96
C GLU A 52 13.00 8.25 -6.19
N ALA A 53 11.92 7.92 -6.91
CA ALA A 53 10.80 8.82 -7.20
C ALA A 53 9.88 9.08 -5.99
N VAL A 54 10.11 8.43 -4.84
CA VAL A 54 9.31 8.65 -3.63
C VAL A 54 9.51 10.08 -3.11
N PRO A 55 8.42 10.86 -2.94
CA PRO A 55 8.52 12.22 -2.45
C PRO A 55 8.95 12.28 -0.98
N ARG A 56 9.52 13.42 -0.59
CA ARG A 56 9.85 13.73 0.80
C ARG A 56 8.62 13.62 1.70
N GLY A 57 8.82 13.04 2.89
CA GLY A 57 7.79 12.88 3.91
C GLY A 57 6.99 11.58 3.82
N VAL A 58 7.15 10.80 2.74
CA VAL A 58 6.53 9.47 2.64
C VAL A 58 7.12 8.54 3.69
N VAL A 59 6.25 7.76 4.32
CA VAL A 59 6.64 6.69 5.25
C VAL A 59 6.32 5.35 4.61
N LEU A 60 7.28 4.44 4.64
CA LEU A 60 7.13 3.08 4.14
C LEU A 60 7.57 2.04 5.15
N ARG A 61 7.13 0.80 4.93
CA ARG A 61 7.65 -0.40 5.57
C ARG A 61 8.41 -1.23 4.53
N SER A 62 9.70 -1.44 4.74
CA SER A 62 10.55 -2.27 3.89
C SER A 62 10.24 -3.75 4.02
N LYS A 63 10.76 -4.58 3.11
CA LYS A 63 10.69 -6.04 3.19
C LYS A 63 11.29 -6.59 4.49
N ALA A 64 12.37 -5.99 4.97
CA ALA A 64 13.02 -6.36 6.24
C ALA A 64 12.20 -5.97 7.48
N GLY A 65 11.09 -5.24 7.30
CA GLY A 65 10.24 -4.77 8.40
C GLY A 65 10.63 -3.40 8.95
N THR A 66 11.65 -2.74 8.38
CA THR A 66 12.04 -1.38 8.75
C THR A 66 10.96 -0.39 8.37
N ILE A 67 10.54 0.45 9.31
CA ILE A 67 9.70 1.62 9.01
C ILE A 67 10.64 2.80 8.78
N ALA A 68 10.61 3.36 7.57
CA ALA A 68 11.48 4.47 7.18
C ALA A 68 10.68 5.61 6.60
N ALA A 69 11.09 6.84 6.90
CA ALA A 69 10.56 8.05 6.30
C ALA A 69 11.57 8.64 5.31
N ARG A 70 11.09 9.11 4.17
CA ARG A 70 11.90 9.85 3.19
C ARG A 70 12.20 11.24 3.73
N PHE A 71 13.40 11.44 4.28
CA PHE A 71 13.76 12.68 4.94
C PHE A 71 14.07 13.81 3.96
N ASP A 72 14.85 13.51 2.92
CA ASP A 72 15.24 14.44 1.86
C ASP A 72 15.42 13.68 0.52
N ALA A 73 16.08 14.29 -0.47
CA ALA A 73 16.29 13.73 -1.82
C ALA A 73 17.24 12.53 -1.88
N VAL A 74 18.07 12.27 -0.88
CA VAL A 74 19.06 11.16 -0.89
C VAL A 74 19.04 10.32 0.38
N ASN A 75 18.44 10.82 1.47
CA ASN A 75 18.41 10.17 2.77
C ASN A 75 17.01 9.74 3.21
N GLY A 76 16.97 8.70 4.02
CA GLY A 76 15.85 8.34 4.88
C GLY A 76 16.24 8.39 6.35
N VAL A 77 15.24 8.29 7.21
CA VAL A 77 15.40 8.06 8.67
C VAL A 77 14.52 6.91 9.09
N VAL A 78 14.97 6.12 10.07
CA VAL A 78 14.19 5.00 10.60
C VAL A 78 13.29 5.52 11.72
N PHE A 79 12.07 5.00 11.81
CA PHE A 79 11.17 5.41 12.88
C PHE A 79 11.75 5.06 14.26
N GLY A 80 12.02 6.06 15.09
CA GLY A 80 12.68 5.91 16.39
C GLY A 80 14.21 6.08 16.36
N ASP A 81 14.81 6.40 15.21
CA ASP A 81 16.24 6.69 15.06
C ASP A 81 16.44 7.87 14.11
N ASP A 82 17.00 8.96 14.61
CA ASP A 82 17.17 10.22 13.87
C ASP A 82 18.40 10.25 12.96
N ARG A 83 19.24 9.20 13.00
CA ARG A 83 20.43 9.10 12.16
C ARG A 83 20.03 8.87 10.69
N PRO A 84 20.41 9.78 9.76
CA PRO A 84 20.11 9.59 8.35
C PRO A 84 20.85 8.39 7.76
N PHE A 85 20.21 7.71 6.81
CA PHE A 85 20.82 6.65 6.01
C PHE A 85 20.57 6.87 4.51
N PRO A 86 21.43 6.36 3.61
CA PRO A 86 21.21 6.47 2.17
C PRO A 86 19.93 5.79 1.73
N TRP A 87 18.97 6.54 1.19
CA TRP A 87 17.62 6.03 0.88
C TRP A 87 17.61 4.85 -0.10
N GLY A 88 18.55 4.83 -1.04
CA GLY A 88 18.66 3.75 -2.03
C GLY A 88 18.92 2.36 -1.45
N ILE A 89 19.23 2.24 -0.15
CA ILE A 89 19.45 0.94 0.52
C ILE A 89 18.17 0.36 1.15
N VAL A 90 17.01 1.02 1.03
CA VAL A 90 15.75 0.46 1.54
C VAL A 90 15.46 -0.88 0.86
N ASP A 91 15.25 -1.92 1.67
CA ASP A 91 14.91 -3.25 1.17
C ASP A 91 13.51 -3.27 0.52
N LEU A 92 13.50 -3.67 -0.76
CA LEU A 92 12.28 -3.81 -1.56
C LEU A 92 11.75 -5.26 -1.57
N PRO A 93 10.43 -5.46 -1.77
CA PRO A 93 9.41 -4.43 -1.93
C PRO A 93 9.11 -3.70 -0.61
N ALA A 94 8.71 -2.44 -0.73
CA ALA A 94 8.33 -1.60 0.39
C ALA A 94 6.88 -1.12 0.25
N VAL A 95 6.11 -1.18 1.33
CA VAL A 95 4.70 -0.75 1.35
C VAL A 95 4.62 0.67 1.88
N VAL A 96 4.00 1.58 1.13
CA VAL A 96 3.73 2.94 1.60
C VAL A 96 2.67 2.90 2.69
N LEU A 97 3.00 3.46 3.86
CA LEU A 97 2.12 3.58 5.01
C LEU A 97 1.47 4.97 5.10
N TYR A 98 2.16 5.98 4.59
CA TYR A 98 1.71 7.37 4.59
C TYR A 98 2.33 8.12 3.41
N ASP A 99 1.51 8.85 2.67
CA ASP A 99 1.93 9.77 1.61
C ASP A 99 1.37 11.17 1.91
N PRO A 100 2.22 12.18 2.15
CA PRO A 100 1.75 13.55 2.45
C PRO A 100 1.06 14.24 1.28
N THR A 101 1.11 13.67 0.06
CA THR A 101 0.44 14.23 -1.13
C THR A 101 -0.98 13.70 -1.32
N GLU A 102 -1.36 12.66 -0.58
CA GLU A 102 -2.69 12.02 -0.64
C GLU A 102 -3.59 12.40 0.55
N ALA A 103 -3.08 13.19 1.50
CA ALA A 103 -3.75 13.59 2.75
C ALA A 103 -4.57 14.87 2.63
#